data_AF-A0A094KJ61-F1
#
_entry.id   AF-A0A094KJ61-F1
#
_cell.length_a   1.000
_cell.length_b   1.000
_cell.length_c   1.000
_cell.angle_alpha   90.00
_cell.angle_beta   90.00
_cell.angle_gamma   90.00
#
_symmetry.space_group_name_H-M   'P 1'
#
loop_
_entity.id
_entity.type
_entity.pdbx_description
1 polymer ?
#
loop_
_entity_poly.entity_id
_entity_poly.type
_entity_poly.pdbx_seq_one_letter_code
_entity_poly.pdbx_strand_id
1 'polypeptide(L)'
;SGGDIHGCVEPKRLETEASAGHHLISPNCSPPLDLNFPLPGEKGPACLVKVYESWDSFKVNDVLEVYGILSVDPVLSIVNNEEREATALDPMECMDTAEEQRVHSPPASLVPRIHVILAQKLQHINPLLPACLNEEESKTFVSNFMSELSPVRAELLGFLTHALLGDSLAAEYLILHLISTVYARRDVLPLGKFTVNLSGCPRNSIFTEHIYRIIQQLVPASYRLQMTIENMNHSRFIPHKDYAANRLVSGVLQLASNTSLVVDETQLEQGQLDTTGVHNVTALGNLITWQKVDYDFSYHQMEFPCNINVLITSEGRSLLPSDCQVHLQPQIIPPNMEEYMNSLLTAVLPSVLNKFRIYLSLLRLLDYSISDEVTKAVEEDFVEMRKNDPESITADDLHRTLLVARFLSLSAGQTTLSRERWLRAKQLEALRKARLQQQKCVNGNEL
;
A
#
# COMPACT_ATOMS: atom_id res chain seq x y z
N SER A 1 -5.11 -68.61 6.93
CA SER A 1 -5.16 -68.09 8.31
C SER A 1 -3.77 -67.65 8.67
N GLY A 2 -3.39 -66.40 8.88
CA GLY A 2 -4.07 -65.13 9.12
C GLY A 2 -3.03 -64.23 9.85
N GLY A 3 -3.06 -62.93 9.60
CA GLY A 3 -2.28 -61.88 10.31
C GLY A 3 -0.93 -61.55 9.65
N ASP A 4 -0.52 -60.30 9.45
CA ASP A 4 -1.06 -58.96 9.74
C ASP A 4 -0.34 -57.96 8.82
N ILE A 5 -0.93 -56.78 8.59
CA ILE A 5 -0.31 -55.43 8.68
C ILE A 5 -1.34 -54.41 8.19
N HIS A 6 -1.87 -53.63 9.13
CA HIS A 6 -2.63 -52.40 8.89
C HIS A 6 -1.72 -51.31 8.32
N GLY A 7 -2.00 -50.87 7.09
CA GLY A 7 -1.48 -49.63 6.53
C GLY A 7 -2.50 -48.51 6.70
N CYS A 8 -2.16 -47.50 7.51
CA CYS A 8 -2.91 -46.26 7.66
C CYS A 8 -2.69 -45.39 6.40
N VAL A 9 -3.76 -45.13 5.65
CA VAL A 9 -3.74 -44.28 4.44
C VAL A 9 -4.32 -42.91 4.79
N GLU A 10 -3.48 -41.87 4.74
CA GLU A 10 -3.90 -40.46 4.74
C GLU A 10 -4.60 -40.10 3.42
N PRO A 11 -5.70 -39.32 3.41
CA PRO A 11 -6.26 -38.79 2.18
C PRO A 11 -5.63 -37.42 1.87
N LYS A 12 -4.72 -37.38 0.88
CA LYS A 12 -4.30 -36.15 0.19
C LYS A 12 -5.50 -35.51 -0.50
N ARG A 13 -5.95 -34.35 -0.04
CA ARG A 13 -6.83 -33.46 -0.82
C ARG A 13 -5.97 -32.69 -1.83
N LEU A 14 -6.12 -33.05 -3.10
CA LEU A 14 -5.57 -32.32 -4.24
C LEU A 14 -6.37 -31.02 -4.45
N GLU A 15 -5.68 -29.89 -4.49
CA GLU A 15 -6.16 -28.65 -5.07
C GLU A 15 -6.49 -28.90 -6.55
N THR A 16 -7.73 -28.60 -6.95
CA THR A 16 -8.13 -28.68 -8.36
C THR A 16 -8.11 -27.27 -8.93
N GLU A 17 -7.10 -26.99 -9.75
CA GLU A 17 -7.05 -25.81 -10.62
C GLU A 17 -8.30 -25.77 -11.50
N ALA A 18 -9.00 -24.63 -11.52
CA ALA A 18 -10.09 -24.41 -12.46
C ALA A 18 -9.51 -24.20 -13.87
N SER A 19 -9.77 -25.17 -14.75
CA SER A 19 -9.37 -25.14 -16.15
C SER A 19 -10.09 -24.02 -16.92
N ALA A 20 -9.32 -23.27 -17.71
CA ALA A 20 -9.82 -22.26 -18.62
C ALA A 20 -10.66 -22.90 -19.75
N GLY A 21 -11.98 -22.83 -19.62
CA GLY A 21 -12.93 -23.17 -20.68
C GLY A 21 -13.47 -21.88 -21.33
N HIS A 22 -13.34 -21.77 -22.65
CA HIS A 22 -14.02 -20.73 -23.44
C HIS A 22 -15.53 -20.77 -23.19
N HIS A 23 -16.07 -19.76 -22.52
CA HIS A 23 -17.52 -19.59 -22.35
C HIS A 23 -18.13 -19.01 -23.64
N LEU A 24 -18.78 -19.87 -24.41
CA LEU A 24 -19.87 -19.46 -25.30
C LEU A 24 -21.00 -18.88 -24.43
N ILE A 25 -21.37 -17.63 -24.70
CA ILE A 25 -22.39 -16.88 -23.96
C ILE A 25 -23.77 -17.48 -24.24
N SER A 26 -24.32 -18.22 -23.28
CA SER A 26 -25.75 -18.57 -23.22
C SER A 26 -26.56 -17.32 -22.83
N PRO A 27 -27.68 -17.00 -23.49
CA PRO A 27 -28.39 -15.73 -23.29
C PRO A 27 -29.23 -15.64 -22.00
N ASN A 28 -29.13 -16.61 -21.08
CA ASN A 28 -30.01 -16.73 -19.90
C ASN A 28 -29.27 -16.79 -18.54
N CYS A 29 -28.00 -16.41 -18.46
CA CYS A 29 -27.33 -16.29 -17.16
C CYS A 29 -27.42 -14.85 -16.66
N SER A 30 -27.97 -14.65 -15.46
CA SER A 30 -27.80 -13.42 -14.69
C SER A 30 -26.33 -13.00 -14.67
N PRO A 31 -26.00 -11.70 -14.74
CA PRO A 31 -24.62 -11.25 -14.75
C PRO A 31 -23.87 -11.86 -13.55
N PRO A 32 -22.57 -12.23 -13.73
CA PRO A 32 -21.78 -12.79 -12.64
C PRO A 32 -21.81 -11.83 -11.44
N LEU A 33 -22.00 -12.39 -10.25
CA LEU A 33 -22.05 -11.62 -9.00
C LEU A 33 -20.72 -10.87 -8.82
N ASP A 34 -20.78 -9.55 -8.77
CA ASP A 34 -19.63 -8.72 -8.46
C ASP A 34 -19.26 -8.90 -6.97
N LEU A 35 -18.07 -9.45 -6.73
CA LEU A 35 -17.54 -9.67 -5.39
C LEU A 35 -17.01 -8.40 -4.74
N ASN A 36 -17.04 -7.27 -5.46
CA ASN A 36 -16.72 -5.93 -4.96
C ASN A 36 -15.26 -5.79 -4.50
N PHE A 37 -14.38 -6.44 -5.24
CA PHE A 37 -12.95 -6.26 -5.07
C PHE A 37 -12.55 -4.83 -5.44
N PRO A 38 -11.69 -4.17 -4.64
CA PRO A 38 -11.26 -2.81 -4.91
C PRO A 38 -10.35 -2.73 -6.15
N LEU A 39 -9.58 -3.77 -6.43
CA LEU A 39 -8.60 -3.76 -7.52
C LEU A 39 -9.12 -4.53 -8.75
N PRO A 40 -8.86 -4.01 -9.96
CA PRO A 40 -9.32 -4.63 -11.19
C PRO A 40 -8.62 -5.98 -11.42
N GLY A 41 -9.41 -7.00 -11.77
CA GLY A 41 -8.90 -8.33 -12.11
C GLY A 41 -8.58 -9.23 -10.93
N GLU A 42 -8.93 -8.85 -9.69
CA GLU A 42 -8.81 -9.73 -8.53
C GLU A 42 -9.72 -10.95 -8.65
N LYS A 43 -9.15 -12.12 -8.33
CA LYS A 43 -9.82 -13.43 -8.33
C LYS A 43 -9.76 -14.10 -6.95
N GLY A 44 -9.56 -13.30 -5.91
CA GLY A 44 -9.45 -13.78 -4.54
C GLY A 44 -10.77 -14.35 -4.01
N PRO A 45 -10.73 -15.06 -2.87
CA PRO A 45 -11.95 -15.43 -2.16
C PRO A 45 -12.56 -14.19 -1.49
N ALA A 46 -13.88 -14.04 -1.59
CA ALA A 46 -14.64 -13.10 -0.78
C ALA A 46 -15.30 -13.84 0.39
N CYS A 47 -15.49 -13.16 1.53
CA CYS A 47 -16.12 -13.76 2.70
C CYS A 47 -17.03 -12.75 3.41
N LEU A 48 -18.17 -13.24 3.91
CA LEU A 48 -19.03 -12.49 4.81
C LEU A 48 -18.74 -12.88 6.25
N VAL A 49 -18.36 -11.90 7.05
CA VAL A 49 -18.01 -12.08 8.46
C VAL A 49 -19.16 -11.58 9.32
N LYS A 50 -19.79 -12.48 10.09
CA LYS A 50 -20.91 -12.15 10.99
C LYS A 50 -20.36 -11.88 12.39
N VAL A 51 -20.42 -10.62 12.81
CA VAL A 51 -20.02 -10.14 14.13
C VAL A 51 -21.28 -9.89 14.96
N TYR A 52 -21.31 -10.44 16.17
CA TYR A 52 -22.46 -10.34 17.07
C TYR A 52 -22.28 -9.29 18.18
N GLU A 53 -21.03 -9.07 18.59
CA GLU A 53 -20.65 -8.16 19.66
C GLU A 53 -19.48 -7.28 19.21
N SER A 54 -19.37 -6.07 19.77
CA SER A 54 -18.24 -5.15 19.53
C SER A 54 -17.98 -4.82 18.04
N TRP A 55 -19.04 -4.75 17.22
CA TRP A 55 -18.95 -4.46 15.79
C TRP A 55 -18.40 -3.05 15.51
N ASP A 56 -18.55 -2.14 16.47
CA ASP A 56 -18.06 -0.76 16.46
C ASP A 56 -16.52 -0.66 16.51
N SER A 57 -15.83 -1.75 16.89
CA SER A 57 -14.36 -1.80 16.94
C SER A 57 -13.68 -1.89 15.58
N PHE A 58 -14.40 -2.33 14.53
CA PHE A 58 -13.86 -2.55 13.20
C PHE A 58 -14.07 -1.32 12.31
N LYS A 59 -12.99 -0.89 11.64
CA LYS A 59 -13.05 0.20 10.66
C LYS A 59 -12.89 -0.34 9.25
N VAL A 60 -13.37 0.45 8.29
CA VAL A 60 -13.18 0.16 6.87
C VAL A 60 -11.67 0.09 6.56
N ASN A 61 -11.27 -0.93 5.80
CA ASN A 61 -9.89 -1.24 5.41
C ASN A 61 -8.98 -1.73 6.54
N ASP A 62 -9.54 -2.06 7.71
CA ASP A 62 -8.82 -2.79 8.73
C ASP A 62 -8.50 -4.20 8.23
N VAL A 63 -7.29 -4.66 8.53
CA VAL A 63 -6.87 -6.04 8.26
C VAL A 63 -7.02 -6.85 9.53
N LEU A 64 -7.77 -7.94 9.43
CA LEU A 64 -8.20 -8.72 10.57
C LEU A 64 -7.79 -10.18 10.39
N GLU A 65 -7.46 -10.82 11.50
CA GLU A 65 -7.40 -12.26 11.63
C GLU A 65 -8.67 -12.73 12.35
N VAL A 66 -9.42 -13.63 11.72
CA VAL A 66 -10.76 -14.04 12.18
C VAL A 66 -10.79 -15.54 12.42
N TYR A 67 -11.20 -15.91 13.63
CA TYR A 67 -11.46 -17.27 14.05
C TYR A 67 -12.97 -17.42 14.29
N GLY A 68 -13.57 -18.39 13.63
CA GLY A 68 -15.02 -18.54 13.68
C GLY A 68 -15.52 -19.84 13.09
N ILE A 69 -16.84 -20.01 13.13
CA ILE A 69 -17.53 -21.18 12.59
C ILE A 69 -17.93 -20.86 11.14
N LEU A 70 -17.42 -21.66 10.21
CA LEU A 70 -17.84 -21.59 8.81
C LEU A 70 -19.26 -22.14 8.67
N SER A 71 -20.18 -21.28 8.24
CA SER A 71 -21.54 -21.68 7.88
C SER A 71 -21.64 -21.88 6.37
N VAL A 72 -22.05 -23.11 6.00
CA VAL A 72 -22.25 -23.54 4.61
C VAL A 72 -23.75 -23.75 4.34
N ASP A 73 -24.63 -23.21 5.20
CA ASP A 73 -26.07 -23.48 5.11
C ASP A 73 -26.66 -22.90 3.82
N PRO A 74 -27.19 -23.74 2.90
CA PRO A 74 -27.81 -23.30 1.66
C PRO A 74 -29.11 -22.51 1.87
N VAL A 75 -29.74 -22.58 3.06
CA VAL A 75 -30.92 -21.77 3.39
C VAL A 75 -30.58 -20.27 3.50
N LEU A 76 -29.31 -19.94 3.79
CA LEU A 76 -28.82 -18.56 3.80
C LEU A 76 -28.51 -18.01 2.40
N SER A 77 -28.52 -18.87 1.37
CA SER A 77 -28.41 -18.47 -0.03
C SER A 77 -29.78 -18.55 -0.70
N ILE A 78 -30.55 -17.47 -0.62
CA ILE A 78 -31.85 -17.37 -1.28
C ILE A 78 -31.60 -16.92 -2.73
N VAL A 79 -30.96 -17.80 -3.51
CA VAL A 79 -30.91 -17.61 -4.96
C VAL A 79 -31.88 -18.65 -5.52
N ASN A 80 -33.07 -18.16 -5.87
CA ASN A 80 -34.25 -18.88 -6.36
C ASN A 80 -35.13 -19.54 -5.30
N ASN A 81 -36.04 -18.74 -4.73
CA ASN A 81 -37.36 -19.24 -4.34
C ASN A 81 -38.41 -18.24 -4.85
N GLU A 82 -38.62 -18.20 -6.16
CA GLU A 82 -39.86 -17.63 -6.71
C GLU A 82 -41.07 -18.55 -6.46
N GLU A 83 -40.89 -19.75 -5.89
CA GLU A 83 -41.97 -20.74 -5.73
C GLU A 83 -42.08 -21.43 -4.36
N ARG A 84 -41.27 -21.11 -3.34
CA ARG A 84 -41.50 -21.65 -1.98
C ARG A 84 -42.26 -20.66 -1.12
N GLU A 85 -43.58 -20.85 -1.17
CA GLU A 85 -44.58 -20.57 -0.15
C GLU A 85 -44.15 -19.66 1.00
N ALA A 86 -44.89 -18.55 1.09
CA ALA A 86 -44.98 -17.62 2.21
C ALA A 86 -45.34 -18.29 3.55
N THR A 87 -44.47 -19.13 4.09
CA THR A 87 -44.66 -19.79 5.40
C THR A 87 -43.36 -19.86 6.19
N ALA A 88 -42.88 -18.70 6.68
CA ALA A 88 -42.11 -18.59 7.96
C ALA A 88 -41.56 -17.18 8.28
N LEU A 89 -41.73 -16.17 7.43
CA LEU A 89 -41.29 -14.80 7.74
C LEU A 89 -42.46 -13.83 7.54
N ASP A 90 -42.64 -12.92 8.50
CA ASP A 90 -43.71 -11.92 8.50
C ASP A 90 -43.66 -11.12 7.18
N PRO A 91 -44.78 -11.02 6.42
CA PRO A 91 -44.83 -10.29 5.14
C PRO A 91 -44.49 -8.80 5.21
N MET A 92 -44.23 -8.27 6.40
CA MET A 92 -43.92 -6.87 6.66
C MET A 92 -42.41 -6.58 6.78
N GLU A 93 -41.53 -7.59 6.73
CA GLU A 93 -40.07 -7.43 6.89
C GLU A 93 -39.26 -7.50 5.57
N CYS A 94 -39.83 -7.91 4.44
CA CYS A 94 -39.09 -8.03 3.17
C CYS A 94 -39.41 -6.85 2.24
N MET A 95 -38.86 -5.66 2.54
CA MET A 95 -38.87 -4.51 1.62
C MET A 95 -37.62 -4.44 0.71
N ASP A 96 -36.70 -5.39 0.84
CA ASP A 96 -35.45 -5.40 0.09
C ASP A 96 -35.71 -5.69 -1.39
N THR A 97 -35.05 -4.96 -2.28
CA THR A 97 -35.15 -5.22 -3.71
C THR A 97 -34.49 -6.56 -4.07
N ALA A 98 -34.88 -7.17 -5.18
CA ALA A 98 -34.25 -8.41 -5.65
C ALA A 98 -32.74 -8.26 -5.92
N GLU A 99 -32.26 -7.04 -6.17
CA GLU A 99 -30.83 -6.73 -6.33
C GLU A 99 -30.13 -6.65 -4.98
N GLU A 100 -30.73 -5.97 -4.00
CA GLU A 100 -30.25 -5.89 -2.62
C GLU A 100 -30.12 -7.28 -1.97
N GLN A 101 -31.16 -8.12 -2.10
CA GLN A 101 -31.15 -9.47 -1.55
C GLN A 101 -30.03 -10.33 -2.15
N ARG A 102 -29.73 -10.15 -3.46
CA ARG A 102 -28.71 -10.92 -4.17
C ARG A 102 -27.30 -10.56 -3.70
N VAL A 103 -27.08 -9.31 -3.34
CA VAL A 103 -25.78 -8.79 -2.87
C VAL A 103 -25.52 -9.11 -1.40
N HIS A 104 -26.53 -9.02 -0.54
CA HIS A 104 -26.38 -9.30 0.89
C HIS A 104 -26.43 -10.79 1.22
N SER A 105 -27.11 -11.58 0.38
CA SER A 105 -27.24 -13.04 0.58
C SER A 105 -26.74 -13.87 -0.62
N PRO A 106 -25.47 -13.73 -1.05
CA PRO A 106 -24.91 -14.52 -2.13
C PRO A 106 -24.82 -16.02 -1.79
N PRO A 107 -24.72 -16.91 -2.80
CA PRO A 107 -24.48 -18.33 -2.58
C PRO A 107 -23.29 -18.58 -1.66
N ALA A 108 -23.45 -19.48 -0.68
CA ALA A 108 -22.35 -19.85 0.23
C ALA A 108 -21.17 -20.52 -0.52
N SER A 109 -21.42 -21.08 -1.70
CA SER A 109 -20.40 -21.61 -2.61
C SER A 109 -19.50 -20.53 -3.23
N LEU A 110 -20.01 -19.30 -3.35
CA LEU A 110 -19.29 -18.17 -3.92
C LEU A 110 -18.69 -17.30 -2.81
N VAL A 111 -19.46 -17.06 -1.75
CA VAL A 111 -19.08 -16.20 -0.62
C VAL A 111 -19.38 -16.93 0.70
N PRO A 112 -18.39 -17.63 1.29
CA PRO A 112 -18.54 -18.29 2.58
C PRO A 112 -18.89 -17.30 3.70
N ARG A 113 -19.65 -17.78 4.69
CA ARG A 113 -20.05 -17.00 5.87
C ARG A 113 -19.32 -17.51 7.10
N ILE A 114 -18.56 -16.65 7.78
CA ILE A 114 -17.87 -16.99 9.03
C ILE A 114 -18.57 -16.28 10.18
N HIS A 115 -19.03 -17.06 11.16
CA HIS A 115 -19.57 -16.56 12.41
C HIS A 115 -18.41 -16.36 13.39
N VAL A 116 -18.12 -15.10 13.73
CA VAL A 116 -16.92 -14.74 14.49
C VAL A 116 -17.04 -15.20 15.94
N ILE A 117 -16.00 -15.88 16.43
CA ILE A 117 -15.78 -16.16 17.85
C ILE A 117 -14.70 -15.22 18.38
N LEU A 118 -13.60 -15.07 17.62
CA LEU A 118 -12.50 -14.17 17.95
C LEU A 118 -12.08 -13.44 16.67
N ALA A 119 -11.90 -12.13 16.77
CA ALA A 119 -11.33 -11.33 15.71
C ALA A 119 -10.23 -10.45 16.29
N GLN A 120 -9.05 -10.51 15.68
CA GLN A 120 -7.88 -9.75 16.09
C GLN A 120 -7.49 -8.79 14.97
N LYS A 121 -7.35 -7.51 15.33
CA LYS A 121 -6.81 -6.50 14.41
C LYS A 121 -5.30 -6.69 14.25
N LEU A 122 -4.86 -6.86 13.01
CA LEU A 122 -3.44 -7.04 12.70
C LEU A 122 -2.74 -5.68 12.59
N GLN A 123 -1.57 -5.55 13.22
CA GLN A 123 -0.71 -4.36 13.08
C GLN A 123 0.03 -4.36 11.74
N HIS A 124 0.34 -5.55 11.21
CA HIS A 124 0.97 -5.77 9.91
C HIS A 124 0.53 -7.10 9.32
N ILE A 125 0.80 -7.29 8.02
CA ILE A 125 0.49 -8.50 7.26
C ILE A 125 1.73 -9.31 6.85
N ASN A 126 2.91 -8.94 7.36
CA ASN A 126 4.14 -9.69 7.07
C ASN A 126 4.17 -11.01 7.86
N PRO A 127 4.15 -12.19 7.19
CA PRO A 127 4.14 -13.49 7.85
C PRO A 127 5.47 -13.86 8.53
N LEU A 128 6.55 -13.13 8.24
CA LEU A 128 7.88 -13.36 8.82
C LEU A 128 8.07 -12.66 10.17
N LEU A 129 7.07 -11.88 10.61
CA LEU A 129 7.07 -11.15 11.87
C LEU A 129 5.98 -11.69 12.79
N PRO A 130 6.18 -11.68 14.12
CA PRO A 130 5.12 -12.00 15.08
C PRO A 130 3.95 -11.03 14.94
N ALA A 131 2.70 -11.54 14.98
CA ALA A 131 1.50 -10.73 14.77
C ALA A 131 1.33 -9.57 15.76
N CYS A 132 1.88 -9.70 16.98
CA CYS A 132 1.95 -8.64 17.97
C CYS A 132 3.38 -8.51 18.53
N LEU A 133 3.97 -7.32 18.39
CA LEU A 133 5.33 -7.05 18.89
C LEU A 133 5.41 -6.82 20.41
N ASN A 134 4.27 -6.66 21.09
CA ASN A 134 4.24 -6.36 22.53
C ASN A 134 4.46 -7.59 23.42
N GLU A 135 4.34 -8.79 22.85
CA GLU A 135 4.53 -10.05 23.55
C GLU A 135 6.01 -10.28 23.89
N GLU A 136 6.29 -10.92 25.03
CA GLU A 136 7.67 -11.14 25.52
C GLU A 136 8.52 -11.98 24.54
N GLU A 137 7.91 -12.95 23.86
CA GLU A 137 8.56 -13.77 22.83
C GLU A 137 8.99 -12.92 21.63
N SER A 138 8.13 -11.98 21.22
CA SER A 138 8.40 -11.04 20.13
C SER A 138 9.52 -10.07 20.46
N LYS A 139 9.65 -9.64 21.73
CA LYS A 139 10.74 -8.74 22.16
C LYS A 139 12.12 -9.35 21.94
N THR A 140 12.26 -10.66 22.20
CA THR A 140 13.53 -11.38 21.97
C THR A 140 13.87 -11.46 20.48
N PHE A 141 12.86 -11.70 19.63
CA PHE A 141 13.04 -11.67 18.18
C PHE A 141 13.49 -10.29 17.71
N VAL A 142 12.83 -9.22 18.17
CA VAL A 142 13.18 -7.85 17.81
C VAL A 142 14.59 -7.51 18.26
N SER A 143 14.98 -7.82 19.51
CA SER A 143 16.33 -7.52 19.99
C SER A 143 17.42 -8.23 19.19
N ASN A 144 17.18 -9.49 18.81
CA ASN A 144 18.11 -10.26 17.98
C ASN A 144 18.25 -9.62 16.59
N PHE A 145 17.14 -9.27 15.95
CA PHE A 145 17.16 -8.65 14.63
C PHE A 145 17.78 -7.24 14.64
N MET A 146 17.56 -6.46 15.71
CA MET A 146 18.16 -5.13 15.87
C MET A 146 19.70 -5.19 15.86
N SER A 147 20.30 -6.30 16.29
CA SER A 147 21.76 -6.48 16.22
C SER A 147 22.28 -6.70 14.79
N GLU A 148 21.47 -7.26 13.90
CA GLU A 148 21.78 -7.50 12.48
C GLU A 148 21.33 -6.35 11.56
N LEU A 149 20.75 -5.29 12.12
CA LEU A 149 20.06 -4.26 11.35
C LEU A 149 21.02 -3.46 10.45
N SER A 150 22.22 -3.15 10.94
CA SER A 150 23.23 -2.39 10.18
C SER A 150 23.71 -3.12 8.91
N PRO A 151 24.17 -4.39 8.96
CA PRO A 151 24.55 -5.11 7.74
C PRO A 151 23.38 -5.32 6.79
N VAL A 152 22.18 -5.65 7.30
CA VAL A 152 20.97 -5.83 6.46
C VAL A 152 20.63 -4.54 5.72
N ARG A 153 20.73 -3.39 6.39
CA ARG A 153 20.54 -2.09 5.74
C ARG A 153 21.56 -1.84 4.64
N ALA A 154 22.84 -2.14 4.88
CA ALA A 154 23.90 -1.90 3.91
C ALA A 154 23.69 -2.77 2.65
N GLU A 155 23.32 -4.04 2.83
CA GLU A 155 22.96 -4.94 1.73
C GLU A 155 21.72 -4.46 0.97
N LEU A 156 20.67 -4.03 1.67
CA LEU A 156 19.46 -3.48 1.05
C LEU A 156 19.76 -2.22 0.24
N LEU A 157 20.58 -1.32 0.78
CA LEU A 157 21.00 -0.10 0.09
C LEU A 157 21.80 -0.43 -1.17
N GLY A 158 22.73 -1.38 -1.11
CA GLY A 158 23.48 -1.86 -2.27
C GLY A 158 22.56 -2.44 -3.35
N PHE A 159 21.64 -3.31 -2.93
CA PHE A 159 20.64 -3.91 -3.82
C PHE A 159 19.77 -2.86 -4.52
N LEU A 160 19.21 -1.90 -3.78
CA LEU A 160 18.39 -0.83 -4.34
C LEU A 160 19.19 0.17 -5.17
N THR A 161 20.47 0.38 -4.84
CA THR A 161 21.38 1.20 -5.66
C THR A 161 21.55 0.58 -7.04
N HIS A 162 21.74 -0.73 -7.13
CA HIS A 162 21.78 -1.43 -8.41
C HIS A 162 20.43 -1.41 -9.13
N ALA A 163 19.32 -1.57 -8.40
CA ALA A 163 17.97 -1.45 -8.97
C ALA A 163 17.70 -0.08 -9.60
N LEU A 164 18.26 0.98 -9.00
CA LEU A 164 18.17 2.37 -9.45
C LEU A 164 19.41 2.78 -10.27
N LEU A 165 19.99 1.85 -11.03
CA LEU A 165 21.02 2.11 -12.03
C LEU A 165 22.28 2.77 -11.47
N GLY A 166 22.68 2.40 -10.25
CA GLY A 166 23.84 2.92 -9.54
C GLY A 166 23.58 4.20 -8.73
N ASP A 167 22.34 4.70 -8.68
CA ASP A 167 22.03 5.92 -7.92
C ASP A 167 21.78 5.63 -6.43
N SER A 168 22.83 5.79 -5.62
CA SER A 168 22.76 5.54 -4.17
C SER A 168 21.90 6.56 -3.41
N LEU A 169 21.76 7.80 -3.91
CA LEU A 169 20.91 8.79 -3.25
C LEU A 169 19.43 8.44 -3.45
N ALA A 170 19.04 8.07 -4.68
CA ALA A 170 17.68 7.63 -4.96
C ALA A 170 17.32 6.37 -4.16
N ALA A 171 18.26 5.43 -4.04
CA ALA A 171 18.10 4.23 -3.22
C ALA A 171 17.90 4.54 -1.73
N GLU A 172 18.67 5.50 -1.19
CA GLU A 172 18.52 5.94 0.19
C GLU A 172 17.12 6.51 0.43
N TYR A 173 16.64 7.43 -0.42
CA TYR A 173 15.28 7.99 -0.31
C TYR A 173 14.19 6.94 -0.51
N LEU A 174 14.41 5.93 -1.37
CA LEU A 174 13.48 4.82 -1.54
C LEU A 174 13.36 3.98 -0.26
N ILE A 175 14.45 3.72 0.46
CA ILE A 175 14.38 3.07 1.77
C ILE A 175 13.59 3.93 2.75
N LEU A 176 13.88 5.23 2.85
CA LEU A 176 13.16 6.15 3.74
C LEU A 176 11.66 6.18 3.44
N HIS A 177 11.30 6.19 2.16
CA HIS A 177 9.93 6.06 1.69
C HIS A 177 9.31 4.75 2.14
N LEU A 178 9.96 3.61 1.88
CA LEU A 178 9.43 2.28 2.22
C LEU A 178 9.26 2.07 3.73
N ILE A 179 10.00 2.75 4.60
CA ILE A 179 9.81 2.66 6.06
C ILE A 179 8.88 3.74 6.63
N SER A 180 8.42 4.67 5.79
CA SER A 180 7.51 5.74 6.23
C SER A 180 6.12 5.20 6.53
N THR A 181 5.46 5.81 7.51
CA THR A 181 4.11 5.45 7.94
C THR A 181 3.50 6.60 8.74
N VAL A 182 2.19 6.79 8.65
CA VAL A 182 1.47 7.78 9.46
C VAL A 182 1.38 7.28 10.90
N TYR A 183 2.23 7.81 11.78
CA TYR A 183 2.30 7.40 13.19
C TYR A 183 1.36 8.20 14.09
N ALA A 184 0.97 9.41 13.68
CA ALA A 184 0.05 10.25 14.43
C ALA A 184 -0.73 11.17 13.50
N ARG A 185 -1.91 11.58 13.94
CA ARG A 185 -2.72 12.64 13.32
C ARG A 185 -2.98 13.70 14.36
N ARG A 186 -2.62 14.94 14.06
CA ARG A 186 -2.99 16.11 14.87
C ARG A 186 -4.03 16.88 14.07
N ASP A 187 -5.27 16.85 14.53
CA ASP A 187 -6.45 17.29 13.79
C ASP A 187 -6.53 16.59 12.42
N VAL A 188 -6.40 17.34 11.34
CA VAL A 188 -6.48 16.83 9.95
C VAL A 188 -5.10 16.49 9.38
N LEU A 189 -4.00 16.92 10.02
CA LEU A 189 -2.65 16.76 9.47
C LEU A 189 -2.06 15.38 9.79
N PRO A 190 -1.78 14.52 8.78
CA PRO A 190 -1.07 13.26 8.98
C PRO A 190 0.43 13.51 9.19
N LEU A 191 0.99 12.97 10.27
CA LEU A 191 2.42 13.03 10.56
C LEU A 191 3.10 11.71 10.24
N GLY A 192 4.23 11.77 9.52
CA GLY A 192 5.05 10.60 9.19
C GLY A 192 4.82 10.00 7.80
N LYS A 193 3.89 10.54 7.01
CA LYS A 193 3.82 10.24 5.58
C LYS A 193 5.07 10.76 4.87
N PHE A 194 5.52 10.05 3.83
CA PHE A 194 6.64 10.49 3.02
C PHE A 194 6.48 10.03 1.57
N THR A 195 5.69 10.79 0.81
CA THR A 195 5.49 10.53 -0.62
C THR A 195 6.72 11.01 -1.40
N VAL A 196 7.37 10.08 -2.08
CA VAL A 196 8.53 10.37 -2.94
C VAL A 196 8.11 10.36 -4.39
N ASN A 197 8.50 11.40 -5.13
CA ASN A 197 8.48 11.40 -6.59
C ASN A 197 9.88 11.11 -7.12
N LEU A 198 10.06 9.94 -7.74
CA LEU A 198 11.24 9.58 -8.51
C LEU A 198 11.07 10.12 -9.93
N SER A 199 11.64 11.29 -10.16
CA SER A 199 11.63 11.98 -11.47
C SER A 199 12.84 11.62 -12.32
N GLY A 200 12.76 11.82 -13.64
CA GLY A 200 13.84 11.45 -14.56
C GLY A 200 13.86 9.96 -14.90
N CYS A 201 12.76 9.24 -14.65
CA CYS A 201 12.62 7.86 -15.08
C CYS A 201 12.64 7.78 -16.61
N PRO A 202 13.32 6.77 -17.21
CA PRO A 202 13.27 6.55 -18.65
C PRO A 202 11.82 6.35 -19.12
N ARG A 203 11.47 6.89 -20.29
CA ARG A 203 10.13 6.75 -20.90
C ARG A 203 9.69 5.31 -21.12
N ASN A 204 10.64 4.38 -21.11
CA ASN A 204 10.37 2.97 -21.34
C ASN A 204 9.71 2.37 -20.09
N SER A 205 8.44 1.98 -20.22
CA SER A 205 7.60 1.32 -19.19
C SER A 205 8.28 0.15 -18.47
N ILE A 206 9.24 -0.50 -19.14
CA ILE A 206 10.03 -1.62 -18.63
C ILE A 206 10.72 -1.26 -17.31
N PHE A 207 11.32 -0.07 -17.20
CA PHE A 207 12.03 0.32 -15.98
C PHE A 207 11.08 0.47 -14.78
N THR A 208 9.97 1.21 -14.95
CA THR A 208 8.99 1.43 -13.88
C THR A 208 8.30 0.13 -13.48
N GLU A 209 8.06 -0.77 -14.44
CA GLU A 209 7.55 -2.11 -14.17
C GLU A 209 8.54 -2.96 -13.34
N HIS A 210 9.83 -2.94 -13.67
CA HIS A 210 10.83 -3.68 -12.89
C HIS A 210 11.00 -3.13 -11.48
N ILE A 211 10.98 -1.80 -11.31
CA ILE A 211 10.99 -1.19 -9.98
C ILE A 211 9.77 -1.64 -9.17
N TYR A 212 8.59 -1.67 -9.79
CA TYR A 212 7.39 -2.20 -9.14
C TYR A 212 7.53 -3.68 -8.75
N ARG A 213 8.06 -4.54 -9.65
CA ARG A 213 8.33 -5.95 -9.34
C ARG A 213 9.29 -6.11 -8.15
N ILE A 214 10.32 -5.28 -8.06
CA ILE A 214 11.25 -5.27 -6.92
C ILE A 214 10.50 -4.88 -5.63
N ILE A 215 9.71 -3.81 -5.66
CA ILE A 215 8.92 -3.38 -4.50
C ILE A 215 7.97 -4.50 -4.06
N GLN A 216 7.28 -5.16 -5.01
CA GLN A 216 6.38 -6.28 -4.75
C GLN A 216 7.09 -7.46 -4.06
N GLN A 217 8.38 -7.66 -4.30
CA GLN A 217 9.17 -8.68 -3.58
C GLN A 217 9.59 -8.24 -2.17
N LEU A 218 9.60 -6.94 -1.87
CA LEU A 218 10.09 -6.38 -0.61
C LEU A 218 8.98 -6.08 0.41
N VAL A 219 7.79 -5.71 -0.06
CA VAL A 219 6.66 -5.34 0.81
C VAL A 219 5.54 -6.38 0.75
N PRO A 220 4.73 -6.53 1.82
CA PRO A 220 3.68 -7.55 1.85
C PRO A 220 2.44 -7.21 1.00
N ALA A 221 2.17 -5.92 0.76
CA ALA A 221 1.10 -5.46 -0.12
C ALA A 221 1.57 -4.29 -0.98
N SER A 222 1.38 -4.41 -2.29
CA SER A 222 1.71 -3.38 -3.27
C SER A 222 0.70 -3.36 -4.40
N TYR A 223 0.47 -2.18 -4.96
CA TYR A 223 -0.36 -2.02 -6.16
C TYR A 223 0.26 -0.97 -7.09
N ARG A 224 0.25 -1.24 -8.40
CA ARG A 224 0.74 -0.32 -9.43
C ARG A 224 -0.44 0.32 -10.16
N LEU A 225 -0.59 1.62 -10.00
CA LEU A 225 -1.56 2.41 -10.72
C LEU A 225 -0.89 3.09 -11.91
N GLN A 226 -1.29 2.72 -13.12
CA GLN A 226 -0.80 3.35 -14.35
C GLN A 226 -1.67 4.56 -14.68
N MET A 227 -1.09 5.76 -14.74
CA MET A 227 -1.80 7.01 -15.03
C MET A 227 -2.05 7.20 -16.55
N THR A 228 -2.59 6.19 -17.22
CA THR A 228 -3.05 6.35 -18.61
C THR A 228 -4.37 7.12 -18.65
N ILE A 229 -4.66 7.82 -19.75
CA ILE A 229 -5.93 8.54 -19.92
C ILE A 229 -7.12 7.60 -19.77
N GLU A 230 -7.01 6.38 -20.32
CA GLU A 230 -8.05 5.36 -20.20
C GLU A 230 -8.31 4.99 -18.74
N ASN A 231 -7.27 4.67 -17.97
CA ASN A 231 -7.43 4.32 -16.56
C ASN A 231 -7.99 5.50 -15.76
N MET A 232 -7.51 6.71 -16.01
CA MET A 232 -7.96 7.88 -15.26
C MET A 232 -9.43 8.22 -15.51
N ASN A 233 -9.94 8.03 -16.72
CA ASN A 233 -11.34 8.37 -17.03
C ASN A 233 -12.32 7.22 -16.72
N HIS A 234 -11.90 5.95 -16.85
CA HIS A 234 -12.80 4.80 -16.71
C HIS A 234 -12.68 4.07 -15.36
N SER A 235 -11.55 4.17 -14.66
CA SER A 235 -11.38 3.48 -13.38
C SER A 235 -12.07 4.22 -12.24
N ARG A 236 -12.62 3.46 -11.31
CA ARG A 236 -13.24 4.00 -10.10
C ARG A 236 -12.21 4.05 -8.97
N PHE A 237 -11.76 5.25 -8.61
CA PHE A 237 -10.77 5.39 -7.52
C PHE A 237 -11.42 5.47 -6.15
N ILE A 238 -12.52 6.23 -6.05
CA ILE A 238 -13.26 6.41 -4.80
C ILE A 238 -14.44 5.44 -4.71
N PRO A 239 -14.74 4.88 -3.53
CA PRO A 239 -15.94 4.09 -3.32
C PRO A 239 -17.22 4.92 -3.49
N HIS A 240 -18.29 4.29 -3.96
CA HIS A 240 -19.59 4.94 -4.20
C HIS A 240 -20.74 4.08 -3.67
N LYS A 241 -21.73 4.70 -3.02
CA LYS A 241 -22.94 4.03 -2.53
C LYS A 241 -23.90 3.76 -3.68
N ASP A 242 -24.03 2.49 -4.07
CA ASP A 242 -25.11 2.04 -4.92
C ASP A 242 -26.40 1.93 -4.10
N TYR A 243 -27.38 2.75 -4.42
CA TYR A 243 -28.69 2.79 -3.77
C TYR A 243 -29.64 1.69 -4.26
N ALA A 244 -29.44 1.14 -5.47
CA ALA A 244 -30.29 0.06 -6.00
C ALA A 244 -29.97 -1.27 -5.30
N ALA A 245 -28.69 -1.60 -5.20
CA ALA A 245 -28.20 -2.77 -4.48
C ALA A 245 -27.98 -2.53 -2.97
N ASN A 246 -28.24 -1.30 -2.50
CA ASN A 246 -27.93 -0.82 -1.15
C ASN A 246 -26.50 -1.19 -0.66
N ARG A 247 -25.52 -1.15 -1.56
CA ARG A 247 -24.13 -1.61 -1.32
C ARG A 247 -23.14 -0.48 -1.54
N LEU A 248 -22.11 -0.41 -0.71
CA LEU A 248 -20.95 0.42 -1.04
C LEU A 248 -20.10 -0.33 -2.07
N VAL A 249 -19.99 0.23 -3.28
CA VAL A 249 -19.14 -0.30 -4.34
C VAL A 249 -17.71 0.20 -4.12
N SER A 250 -16.76 -0.73 -4.11
CA SER A 250 -15.35 -0.48 -3.83
C SER A 250 -14.69 0.38 -4.91
N GLY A 251 -13.66 1.13 -4.50
CA GLY A 251 -12.79 1.89 -5.38
C GLY A 251 -11.34 1.44 -5.22
N VAL A 252 -10.50 1.72 -6.23
CA VAL A 252 -9.09 1.31 -6.26
C VAL A 252 -8.29 1.85 -5.07
N LEU A 253 -8.67 3.00 -4.49
CA LEU A 253 -7.99 3.60 -3.34
C LEU A 253 -8.43 2.98 -2.00
N GLN A 254 -9.38 2.04 -2.01
CA GLN A 254 -9.80 1.29 -0.84
C GLN A 254 -8.78 0.18 -0.51
N LEU A 255 -7.57 0.61 -0.16
CA LEU A 255 -6.42 -0.24 0.15
C LEU A 255 -6.25 -0.44 1.65
N ALA A 256 -5.68 -1.58 2.03
CA ALA A 256 -5.26 -1.85 3.39
C ALA A 256 -4.16 -0.86 3.86
N SER A 257 -4.10 -0.65 5.17
CA SER A 257 -3.05 0.17 5.78
C SER A 257 -1.65 -0.35 5.46
N ASN A 258 -0.71 0.57 5.24
CA ASN A 258 0.69 0.36 4.85
C ASN A 258 0.92 -0.30 3.48
N THR A 259 -0.10 -0.34 2.61
CA THR A 259 0.04 -0.77 1.21
C THR A 259 0.94 0.20 0.44
N SER A 260 1.86 -0.33 -0.36
CA SER A 260 2.73 0.46 -1.24
C SER A 260 2.02 0.72 -2.59
N LEU A 261 1.54 1.94 -2.78
CA LEU A 261 0.92 2.38 -4.03
C LEU A 261 1.98 3.03 -4.93
N VAL A 262 2.30 2.38 -6.06
CA VAL A 262 3.22 2.92 -7.07
C VAL A 262 2.41 3.55 -8.19
N VAL A 263 2.46 4.87 -8.31
CA VAL A 263 1.78 5.66 -9.33
C VAL A 263 2.74 5.93 -10.48
N ASP A 264 2.44 5.37 -11.64
CA ASP A 264 3.27 5.53 -12.84
C ASP A 264 2.74 6.66 -13.72
N GLU A 265 3.34 7.85 -13.59
CA GLU A 265 3.09 9.03 -14.43
C GLU A 265 3.86 8.98 -15.77
N THR A 266 4.77 8.03 -15.98
CA THR A 266 5.51 7.92 -17.26
C THR A 266 4.61 7.49 -18.42
N GLN A 267 3.46 6.87 -18.12
CA GLN A 267 2.45 6.48 -19.10
C GLN A 267 1.40 7.57 -19.36
N LEU A 268 1.56 8.75 -18.76
CA LEU A 268 0.64 9.86 -18.95
C LEU A 268 0.94 10.57 -20.27
N GLU A 269 0.05 10.43 -21.24
CA GLU A 269 0.13 11.10 -22.54
C GLU A 269 -0.67 12.42 -22.54
N GLN A 270 -0.38 13.29 -23.51
CA GLN A 270 -1.17 14.50 -23.71
C GLN A 270 -2.58 14.13 -24.18
N GLY A 271 -3.59 14.53 -23.42
CA GLY A 271 -5.00 14.34 -23.77
C GLY A 271 -5.93 15.03 -22.78
N GLN A 272 -7.23 14.82 -22.95
CA GLN A 272 -8.25 15.41 -22.08
C GLN A 272 -8.71 14.40 -21.02
N LEU A 273 -8.56 14.80 -19.76
CA LEU A 273 -9.26 14.15 -18.66
C LEU A 273 -10.71 14.63 -18.65
N ASP A 274 -11.64 13.69 -18.55
CA ASP A 274 -13.04 14.02 -18.35
C ASP A 274 -13.29 14.45 -16.89
N THR A 275 -14.54 14.71 -16.55
CA THR A 275 -14.91 15.05 -15.17
C THR A 275 -14.46 13.97 -14.19
N THR A 276 -14.61 12.69 -14.54
CA THR A 276 -14.21 11.55 -13.72
C THR A 276 -12.69 11.53 -13.50
N GLY A 277 -11.91 11.75 -14.56
CA GLY A 277 -10.46 11.86 -14.51
C GLY A 277 -9.98 12.97 -13.59
N VAL A 278 -10.60 14.16 -13.64
CA VAL A 278 -10.28 15.26 -12.72
C VAL A 278 -10.61 14.91 -11.27
N HIS A 279 -11.73 14.22 -11.02
CA HIS A 279 -12.08 13.75 -9.68
C HIS A 279 -11.08 12.69 -9.18
N ASN A 280 -10.65 11.78 -10.05
CA ASN A 280 -9.66 10.76 -9.73
C ASN A 280 -8.27 11.36 -9.42
N VAL A 281 -7.81 12.37 -10.18
CA VAL A 281 -6.58 13.13 -9.85
C VAL A 281 -6.71 13.84 -8.50
N THR A 282 -7.88 14.45 -8.23
CA THR A 282 -8.15 15.12 -6.96
C THR A 282 -8.14 14.13 -5.79
N ALA A 283 -8.73 12.94 -5.96
CA ALA A 283 -8.72 11.87 -4.97
C ALA A 283 -7.29 11.39 -4.66
N LEU A 284 -6.43 11.23 -5.68
CA LEU A 284 -5.01 10.95 -5.48
C LEU A 284 -4.29 12.07 -4.73
N GLY A 285 -4.59 13.34 -5.06
CA GLY A 285 -4.05 14.50 -4.35
C GLY A 285 -4.45 14.52 -2.86
N ASN A 286 -5.72 14.19 -2.56
CA ASN A 286 -6.22 14.09 -1.20
C ASN A 286 -5.58 12.93 -0.44
N LEU A 287 -5.42 11.77 -1.08
CA LEU A 287 -4.72 10.61 -0.53
C LEU A 287 -3.28 10.96 -0.17
N ILE A 288 -2.54 11.60 -1.06
CA ILE A 288 -1.14 11.96 -0.84
C ILE A 288 -0.99 13.03 0.25
N THR A 289 -1.83 14.06 0.23
CA THR A 289 -1.68 15.22 1.12
C THR A 289 -2.27 14.97 2.49
N TRP A 290 -3.46 14.38 2.55
CA TRP A 290 -4.27 14.25 3.77
C TRP A 290 -4.36 12.82 4.27
N GLN A 291 -3.88 11.84 3.50
CA GLN A 291 -3.97 10.42 3.86
C GLN A 291 -5.43 10.06 4.20
N LYS A 292 -6.34 10.42 3.30
CA LYS A 292 -7.78 10.16 3.39
C LYS A 292 -8.34 9.81 2.01
N VAL A 293 -9.44 9.07 2.00
CA VAL A 293 -10.22 8.74 0.81
C VAL A 293 -11.66 9.16 1.07
N ASP A 294 -12.21 9.95 0.15
CA ASP A 294 -13.57 10.45 0.24
C ASP A 294 -14.52 9.44 -0.40
N TYR A 295 -15.56 9.02 0.32
CA TYR A 295 -16.53 8.03 -0.13
C TYR A 295 -17.78 8.77 -0.59
N ASP A 296 -18.22 8.47 -1.81
CA ASP A 296 -19.32 9.16 -2.47
C ASP A 296 -20.66 8.50 -2.12
N PHE A 297 -21.51 9.22 -1.39
CA PHE A 297 -22.89 8.82 -1.11
C PHE A 297 -23.89 9.64 -1.96
N SER A 298 -23.48 10.07 -3.16
CA SER A 298 -24.23 10.87 -4.14
C SER A 298 -24.62 12.29 -3.71
N TYR A 299 -25.14 12.45 -2.50
CA TYR A 299 -25.57 13.73 -1.93
C TYR A 299 -24.58 14.29 -0.90
N HIS A 300 -23.71 13.44 -0.36
CA HIS A 300 -22.68 13.83 0.59
C HIS A 300 -21.44 12.98 0.39
N GLN A 301 -20.28 13.52 0.78
CA GLN A 301 -19.02 12.80 0.80
C GLN A 301 -18.62 12.58 2.26
N MET A 302 -18.20 11.35 2.59
CA MET A 302 -17.65 11.03 3.90
C MET A 302 -16.16 10.77 3.78
N GLU A 303 -15.37 11.42 4.61
CA GLU A 303 -13.91 11.30 4.58
C GLU A 303 -13.44 10.15 5.49
N PHE A 304 -12.76 9.16 4.92
CA PHE A 304 -12.19 8.05 5.68
C PHE A 304 -10.66 8.16 5.72
N PRO A 305 -10.03 8.22 6.92
CA PRO A 305 -8.58 8.25 7.02
C PRO A 305 -7.97 6.92 6.57
N CYS A 306 -6.88 6.98 5.80
CA CYS A 306 -6.12 5.83 5.32
C CYS A 306 -4.63 5.97 5.68
N ASN A 307 -3.83 4.92 5.57
CA ASN A 307 -2.38 5.01 5.72
C ASN A 307 -1.75 4.27 4.55
N ILE A 308 -1.49 4.96 3.45
CA ILE A 308 -1.03 4.37 2.18
C ILE A 308 0.28 5.03 1.80
N ASN A 309 1.27 4.20 1.48
CA ASN A 309 2.60 4.66 1.13
C ASN A 309 2.69 4.87 -0.38
N VAL A 310 2.80 6.11 -0.82
CA VAL A 310 2.69 6.46 -2.26
C VAL A 310 4.07 6.79 -2.85
N LEU A 311 4.48 6.03 -3.86
CA LEU A 311 5.65 6.30 -4.70
C LEU A 311 5.17 6.78 -6.06
N ILE A 312 5.67 7.92 -6.53
CA ILE A 312 5.37 8.44 -7.86
C ILE A 312 6.60 8.24 -8.74
N THR A 313 6.42 7.73 -9.96
CA THR A 313 7.47 7.69 -10.97
C THR A 313 7.09 8.61 -12.13
N SER A 314 7.92 9.60 -12.42
CA SER A 314 7.65 10.61 -13.46
C SER A 314 8.86 10.81 -14.39
N GLU A 315 8.61 11.21 -15.63
CA GLU A 315 9.69 11.61 -16.54
C GLU A 315 10.30 12.96 -16.11
N GLY A 316 9.44 13.90 -15.70
CA GLY A 316 9.82 15.26 -15.35
C GLY A 316 9.13 15.75 -14.09
N ARG A 317 8.54 16.94 -14.15
CA ARG A 317 7.71 17.48 -13.06
C ARG A 317 6.42 16.66 -12.96
N SER A 318 6.14 16.16 -11.76
CA SER A 318 4.92 15.38 -11.51
C SER A 318 3.67 16.27 -11.49
N LEU A 319 2.55 15.70 -11.93
CA LEU A 319 1.22 16.30 -11.84
C LEU A 319 0.71 16.29 -10.39
N LEU A 320 1.02 15.23 -9.66
CA LEU A 320 0.57 14.99 -8.30
C LEU A 320 1.44 15.73 -7.28
N PRO A 321 0.88 16.10 -6.12
CA PRO A 321 1.69 16.60 -5.02
C PRO A 321 2.68 15.52 -4.55
N SER A 322 3.85 15.94 -4.07
CA SER A 322 4.82 15.03 -3.44
C SER A 322 5.56 15.74 -2.32
N ASP A 323 5.89 15.01 -1.26
CA ASP A 323 6.63 15.56 -0.12
C ASP A 323 8.11 15.73 -0.48
N CYS A 324 8.64 14.84 -1.32
CA CYS A 324 10.03 14.85 -1.74
C CYS A 324 10.19 14.45 -3.21
N GLN A 325 10.72 15.36 -4.03
CA GLN A 325 11.15 15.03 -5.39
C GLN A 325 12.63 14.66 -5.40
N VAL A 326 12.93 13.47 -5.94
CA VAL A 326 14.29 12.97 -6.17
C VAL A 326 14.46 12.74 -7.67
N HIS A 327 15.45 13.40 -8.26
CA HIS A 327 15.80 13.18 -9.67
C HIS A 327 16.78 12.00 -9.77
N LEU A 328 16.38 10.98 -10.53
CA LEU A 328 17.19 9.80 -10.82
C LEU A 328 18.38 10.21 -11.69
N GLN A 329 19.58 9.88 -11.25
CA GLN A 329 20.81 10.08 -12.02
C GLN A 329 21.48 8.72 -12.24
N PRO A 330 21.13 8.01 -13.33
CA PRO A 330 21.74 6.72 -13.65
C PRO A 330 23.26 6.86 -13.78
N GLN A 331 23.99 6.07 -13.00
CA GLN A 331 25.46 5.95 -13.10
C GLN A 331 25.85 4.76 -13.98
N ILE A 332 24.94 3.80 -14.12
CA ILE A 332 25.09 2.59 -14.90
C ILE A 332 24.03 2.62 -16.00
N ILE A 333 24.47 2.44 -17.25
CA ILE A 333 23.58 2.30 -18.40
C ILE A 333 23.80 0.87 -18.92
N PRO A 334 23.02 -0.12 -18.48
CA PRO A 334 23.19 -1.48 -18.94
C PRO A 334 22.77 -1.59 -20.42
N PRO A 335 23.45 -2.42 -21.22
CA PRO A 335 23.14 -2.59 -22.64
C PRO A 335 21.76 -3.22 -22.87
N ASN A 336 21.34 -4.12 -21.97
CA ASN A 336 20.00 -4.68 -21.92
C ASN A 336 19.44 -4.51 -20.50
N MET A 337 18.45 -3.62 -20.37
CA MET A 337 17.81 -3.30 -19.09
C MET A 337 17.08 -4.49 -18.49
N GLU A 338 16.37 -5.27 -19.31
CA GLU A 338 15.54 -6.38 -18.82
C GLU A 338 16.41 -7.52 -18.26
N GLU A 339 17.46 -7.92 -18.99
CA GLU A 339 18.42 -8.92 -18.52
C GLU A 339 19.15 -8.47 -17.25
N TYR A 340 19.53 -7.19 -17.16
CA TYR A 340 20.18 -6.64 -15.98
C TYR A 340 19.26 -6.72 -14.75
N MET A 341 18.00 -6.29 -14.88
CA MET A 341 17.04 -6.30 -13.78
C MET A 341 16.63 -7.73 -13.38
N ASN A 342 16.45 -8.63 -14.34
CA ASN A 342 16.15 -10.04 -14.07
C ASN A 342 17.33 -10.75 -13.40
N SER A 343 18.56 -10.44 -13.81
CA SER A 343 19.77 -10.95 -13.15
C SER A 343 19.87 -10.46 -11.72
N LEU A 344 19.55 -9.18 -11.47
CA LEU A 344 19.53 -8.60 -10.13
C LEU A 344 18.52 -9.32 -9.22
N LEU A 345 17.30 -9.56 -9.71
CA LEU A 345 16.26 -10.29 -8.96
C LEU A 345 16.67 -11.74 -8.66
N THR A 346 17.35 -12.40 -9.61
CA THR A 346 17.78 -13.80 -9.48
C THR A 346 19.02 -13.94 -8.60
N ALA A 347 19.88 -12.92 -8.55
CA ALA A 347 21.12 -12.94 -7.78
C ALA A 347 20.90 -12.86 -6.27
N VAL A 348 19.77 -12.30 -5.81
CA VAL A 348 19.48 -12.18 -4.37
C VAL A 348 18.89 -13.48 -3.84
N LEU A 349 19.54 -14.04 -2.82
CA LEU A 349 19.03 -15.25 -2.18
C LEU A 349 17.69 -14.98 -1.46
N PRO A 350 16.76 -15.95 -1.47
CA PRO A 350 15.48 -15.82 -0.75
C PRO A 350 15.62 -15.50 0.74
N SER A 351 16.68 -16.00 1.40
CA SER A 351 16.97 -15.71 2.81
C SER A 351 17.30 -14.24 3.05
N VAL A 352 18.02 -13.60 2.12
CA VAL A 352 18.37 -12.18 2.19
C VAL A 352 17.12 -11.32 1.94
N LEU A 353 16.29 -11.68 0.96
CA LEU A 353 15.00 -11.02 0.74
C LEU A 353 14.10 -11.08 1.98
N ASN A 354 14.08 -12.21 2.69
CA ASN A 354 13.34 -12.33 3.95
C ASN A 354 13.88 -11.36 5.02
N LYS A 355 15.19 -11.18 5.13
CA LYS A 355 15.77 -10.15 6.01
C LYS A 355 15.34 -8.75 5.61
N PHE A 356 15.29 -8.42 4.31
CA PHE A 356 14.80 -7.12 3.83
C PHE A 356 13.33 -6.89 4.17
N ARG A 357 12.47 -7.90 3.99
CA ARG A 357 11.04 -7.84 4.34
C ARG A 357 10.82 -7.59 5.83
N ILE A 358 11.55 -8.33 6.68
CA ILE A 358 11.55 -8.16 8.14
C ILE A 358 12.02 -6.75 8.48
N TYR A 359 13.15 -6.31 7.93
CA TYR A 359 13.72 -4.97 8.14
C TYR A 359 12.71 -3.85 7.83
N LEU A 360 12.13 -3.83 6.63
CA LEU A 360 11.20 -2.79 6.22
C LEU A 360 9.91 -2.76 7.07
N SER A 361 9.41 -3.94 7.43
CA SER A 361 8.17 -4.06 8.20
C SER A 361 8.37 -3.70 9.67
N LEU A 362 9.47 -4.16 10.27
CA LEU A 362 9.79 -3.91 11.68
C LEU A 362 10.01 -2.42 11.94
N LEU A 363 10.74 -1.73 11.06
CA LEU A 363 11.05 -0.30 11.23
C LEU A 363 9.82 0.61 11.22
N ARG A 364 8.74 0.22 10.52
CA ARG A 364 7.45 0.94 10.54
C ARG A 364 6.76 0.86 11.91
N LEU A 365 7.09 -0.14 12.71
CA LEU A 365 6.43 -0.43 13.99
C LEU A 365 7.21 0.08 15.20
N LEU A 366 8.43 0.62 14.99
CA LEU A 366 9.24 1.16 16.07
C LEU A 366 8.72 2.52 16.52
N ASP A 367 8.65 2.69 17.85
CA ASP A 367 8.39 3.98 18.45
C ASP A 367 9.60 4.91 18.30
N TYR A 368 9.32 6.17 17.98
CA TYR A 368 10.34 7.19 17.79
C TYR A 368 10.02 8.43 18.59
N SER A 369 11.02 8.97 19.28
CA SER A 369 10.92 10.20 20.06
C SER A 369 12.09 11.14 19.77
N ILE A 370 11.87 12.44 19.95
CA ILE A 370 12.94 13.45 19.86
C ILE A 370 13.12 14.00 21.27
N SER A 371 14.35 13.98 21.78
CA SER A 371 14.63 14.53 23.11
C SER A 371 14.58 16.06 23.09
N ASP A 372 14.30 16.67 24.24
CA ASP A 372 14.21 18.13 24.37
C ASP A 372 15.53 18.83 24.02
N GLU A 373 16.67 18.20 24.34
CA GLU A 373 18.01 18.70 24.04
C GLU A 373 18.22 18.83 22.53
N VAL A 374 17.85 17.81 21.77
CA VAL A 374 18.00 17.80 20.31
C VAL A 374 16.98 18.72 19.66
N THR A 375 15.77 18.82 20.23
CA THR A 375 14.75 19.76 19.76
C THR A 375 15.26 21.20 19.80
N LYS A 376 15.88 21.63 20.91
CA LYS A 376 16.51 22.96 21.01
C LYS A 376 17.63 23.16 20.00
N ALA A 377 18.49 22.16 19.81
CA ALA A 377 19.58 22.24 18.83
C ALA A 377 19.05 22.37 17.39
N VAL A 378 17.93 21.71 17.07
CA VAL A 378 17.26 21.83 15.76
C VAL A 378 16.61 23.21 15.59
N GLU A 379 15.97 23.75 16.64
CA GLU A 379 15.39 25.09 16.63
C GLU A 379 16.46 26.17 16.40
N GLU A 380 17.57 26.10 17.13
CA GLU A 380 18.72 27.01 16.97
C GLU A 380 19.30 26.94 15.56
N ASP A 381 19.52 25.74 15.04
CA ASP A 381 20.05 25.51 13.69
C ASP A 381 19.08 26.02 12.60
N PHE A 382 17.76 25.82 12.78
CA PHE A 382 16.77 26.37 11.86
C PHE A 382 16.75 27.90 11.86
N VAL A 383 16.87 28.53 13.03
CA VAL A 383 16.98 29.98 13.16
C VAL A 383 18.26 30.49 12.49
N GLU A 384 19.39 29.80 12.66
CA GLU A 384 20.65 30.13 11.99
C GLU A 384 20.55 30.00 10.47
N MET A 385 19.96 28.92 9.98
CA MET A 385 19.70 28.68 8.57
C MET A 385 18.86 29.82 7.96
N ARG A 386 17.77 30.25 8.62
CA ARG A 386 16.94 31.38 8.15
C ARG A 386 17.64 32.74 8.23
N LYS A 387 18.58 32.93 9.15
CA LYS A 387 19.41 34.15 9.19
C LYS A 387 20.32 34.25 7.98
N ASN A 388 20.89 33.11 7.56
CA ASN A 388 21.81 33.05 6.43
C ASN A 388 21.08 33.11 5.09
N ASP A 389 19.87 32.55 4.99
CA ASP A 389 19.06 32.54 3.78
C ASP A 389 17.56 32.70 4.11
N PRO A 390 17.06 33.94 4.23
CA PRO A 390 15.71 34.22 4.72
C PRO A 390 14.58 33.79 3.76
N GLU A 391 14.86 33.76 2.45
CA GLU A 391 13.84 33.51 1.42
C GLU A 391 13.79 32.05 0.94
N SER A 392 14.88 31.26 1.06
CA SER A 392 14.88 29.89 0.52
C SER A 392 14.40 28.80 1.50
N ILE A 393 14.27 29.12 2.79
CA ILE A 393 14.04 28.13 3.85
C ILE A 393 12.65 28.31 4.47
N THR A 394 11.75 27.40 4.08
CA THR A 394 10.35 27.39 4.53
C THR A 394 10.14 26.48 5.75
N ALA A 395 8.98 26.61 6.40
CA ALA A 395 8.58 25.67 7.45
C ALA A 395 8.41 24.23 6.91
N ASP A 396 7.99 24.09 5.65
CA ASP A 396 7.85 22.79 4.97
C ASP A 396 9.22 22.14 4.73
N ASP A 397 10.26 22.93 4.43
CA ASP A 397 11.64 22.43 4.33
C ASP A 397 12.14 21.87 5.67
N LEU A 398 11.82 22.54 6.78
CA LEU A 398 12.14 22.03 8.12
C LEU A 398 11.40 20.73 8.40
N HIS A 399 10.09 20.70 8.13
CA HIS A 399 9.27 19.51 8.33
C HIS A 399 9.81 18.32 7.53
N ARG A 400 10.14 18.52 6.26
CA ARG A 400 10.75 17.49 5.41
C ARG A 400 12.10 17.02 5.95
N THR A 401 12.95 17.95 6.39
CA THR A 401 14.27 17.61 6.95
C THR A 401 14.13 16.81 8.25
N LEU A 402 13.17 17.15 9.11
CA LEU A 402 12.82 16.39 10.31
C LEU A 402 12.33 14.98 9.98
N LEU A 403 11.48 14.84 8.96
CA LEU A 403 11.03 13.53 8.49
C LEU A 403 12.20 12.69 7.96
N VAL A 404 13.06 13.25 7.10
CA VAL A 404 14.27 12.58 6.61
C VAL A 404 15.18 12.17 7.77
N ALA A 405 15.41 13.05 8.74
CA ALA A 405 16.23 12.74 9.91
C ALA A 405 15.63 11.63 10.80
N ARG A 406 14.30 11.64 10.98
CA ARG A 406 13.57 10.55 11.65
C ARG A 406 13.76 9.22 10.92
N PHE A 407 13.50 9.17 9.62
CA PHE A 407 13.62 7.94 8.84
C PHE A 407 15.07 7.47 8.77
N LEU A 408 16.05 8.37 8.67
CA LEU A 408 17.47 7.99 8.73
C LEU A 408 17.83 7.36 10.08
N SER A 409 17.33 7.92 11.18
CA SER A 409 17.54 7.37 12.52
C SER A 409 16.91 5.98 12.63
N LEU A 410 15.65 5.84 12.25
CA LEU A 410 14.93 4.56 12.23
C LEU A 410 15.63 3.54 11.32
N SER A 411 16.07 3.94 10.13
CA SER A 411 16.80 3.06 9.21
C SER A 411 18.07 2.48 9.82
N ALA A 412 18.67 3.18 10.79
CA ALA A 412 19.85 2.74 11.53
C ALA A 412 19.52 2.03 12.85
N GLY A 413 18.25 1.75 13.13
CA GLY A 413 17.79 1.14 14.38
C GLY A 413 17.78 2.09 15.58
N GLN A 414 17.89 3.40 15.35
CA GLN A 414 17.87 4.41 16.40
C GLN A 414 16.45 4.96 16.58
N THR A 415 15.90 4.82 17.79
CA THR A 415 14.56 5.30 18.17
C THR A 415 14.54 6.75 18.64
N THR A 416 15.70 7.42 18.63
CA THR A 416 15.87 8.83 18.99
C THR A 416 16.71 9.58 17.97
N LEU A 417 16.41 10.87 17.76
CA LEU A 417 17.23 11.72 16.90
C LEU A 417 18.62 11.96 17.51
N SER A 418 19.68 11.74 16.75
CA SER A 418 21.04 12.14 17.13
C SER A 418 21.53 13.31 16.28
N ARG A 419 22.48 14.10 16.80
CA ARG A 419 23.10 15.21 16.08
C ARG A 419 23.76 14.77 14.77
N GLU A 420 24.39 13.60 14.77
CA GLU A 420 25.00 13.01 13.56
C GLU A 420 23.94 12.73 12.48
N ARG A 421 22.81 12.12 12.86
CA ARG A 421 21.71 11.85 11.92
C ARG A 421 21.05 13.12 11.41
N TRP A 422 20.92 14.13 12.26
CA TRP A 422 20.46 15.45 11.84
C TRP A 422 21.37 16.08 10.78
N LEU A 423 22.67 16.11 11.02
CA LEU A 423 23.64 16.62 10.04
C LEU A 423 23.63 15.81 8.74
N ARG A 424 23.51 14.48 8.83
CA ARG A 424 23.39 13.61 7.65
C ARG A 424 22.12 13.89 6.85
N ALA A 425 21.00 14.14 7.52
CA ALA A 425 19.75 14.52 6.86
C ALA A 425 19.90 15.83 6.08
N LYS A 426 20.53 16.85 6.68
CA LYS A 426 20.86 18.10 5.99
C LYS A 426 21.74 17.88 4.76
N GLN A 427 22.73 17.00 4.87
CA GLN A 427 23.60 16.65 3.74
C GLN A 427 22.81 15.99 2.60
N LEU A 428 21.93 15.03 2.89
CA LEU A 428 21.10 14.39 1.86
C LEU A 428 20.17 15.41 1.18
N GLU A 429 19.53 16.27 1.96
CA GLU A 429 18.66 17.32 1.41
C GLU A 429 19.43 18.33 0.55
N ALA A 430 20.67 18.69 0.93
CA ALA A 430 21.52 19.54 0.13
C ALA A 430 21.91 18.88 -1.21
N LEU A 431 22.30 17.60 -1.19
CA LEU A 431 22.59 16.83 -2.41
C LEU A 431 21.38 16.75 -3.33
N ARG A 432 20.21 16.46 -2.77
CA ARG A 432 18.95 16.39 -3.52
C ARG A 432 18.58 17.75 -4.14
N LYS A 433 18.66 18.85 -3.37
CA LYS A 433 18.40 20.22 -3.86
C LYS A 433 19.38 20.59 -4.98
N ALA A 434 20.66 20.25 -4.86
CA ALA A 434 21.67 20.49 -5.89
C ALA A 434 21.32 19.78 -7.21
N ARG A 435 20.83 18.53 -7.17
CA ARG A 435 20.37 17.80 -8.37
C ARG A 435 19.23 18.52 -9.09
N LEU A 436 18.23 18.99 -8.34
CA LEU A 436 17.08 19.70 -8.91
C LEU A 436 17.47 21.06 -9.49
N GLN A 437 18.43 21.77 -8.89
CA GLN A 437 18.94 23.03 -9.43
C GLN A 437 19.69 22.81 -10.74
N GLN A 438 20.55 21.79 -10.83
CA GLN A 438 21.25 21.44 -12.06
C GLN A 438 20.27 21.17 -13.20
N GLN A 439 19.18 20.45 -12.94
CA GLN A 439 18.14 20.21 -13.95
C GLN A 439 17.46 21.51 -14.42
N LYS A 440 17.11 22.43 -13.51
CA LYS A 440 16.52 23.72 -13.89
C LYS A 440 17.45 24.54 -14.79
N CYS A 441 18.76 24.51 -14.51
CA CYS A 441 19.75 25.19 -15.35
C CYS A 441 19.91 24.55 -16.73
N VAL A 442 19.86 23.22 -16.83
CA VAL A 442 19.92 22.51 -18.12
C VAL A 442 18.68 22.81 -18.96
N ASN A 443 17.48 22.67 -18.39
CA ASN A 443 16.22 22.94 -19.10
C ASN A 443 16.04 24.44 -19.44
N GLY A 444 16.61 25.35 -18.64
CA GLY A 444 16.56 26.79 -18.90
C GLY A 444 17.45 27.26 -20.04
N ASN A 445 18.43 26.45 -20.46
CA ASN A 445 19.30 26.73 -21.61
C ASN A 445 18.78 26.11 -22.92
N GLU A 446 17.65 25.41 -22.90
CA GLU A 446 16.97 24.85 -24.08
C GLU A 446 15.77 25.70 -24.55
N LEU A 447 15.67 26.95 -24.10
CA LEU A 447 14.65 27.93 -24.54
C LEU A 447 15.19 28.86 -25.64
#